data_AF-A0AAU0WN17-F1
#
_entry.id   AF-A0AAU0WN17-F1
#
_cell.length_a   1.000
_cell.length_b   1.000
_cell.length_c   1.000
_cell.angle_alpha   90.00
_cell.angle_beta   90.00
_cell.angle_gamma   90.00
#
_symmetry.space_group_name_H-M   'P 1'
#
loop_
_entity.id
_entity.type
_entity.pdbx_description
1 polymer ?
#
loop_
_entity_poly.entity_id
_entity_poly.type
_entity_poly.pdbx_seq_one_letter_code
_entity_poly.pdbx_strand_id
1 'polypeptide(L)'
;MPRPPGHGPGFEVRRQKIIDIAASLFAQQGYAATSINDLGRAVGLAKGALYYYIGSKENLLVEIQSRVMGPLLARARQIADLDEEPLLRLRLLSESLLTIIFRRLDHIWVYEHDYRSLSGDELKTLLGQRSDFEELISGLLSEAMEQGVFRQTSPRLATLQFLNLHNHTYQWVRPEGQWDAPFLSREYCATLFRGFGAPDHALPRVEDQAEAFKRERPGLPLDPEAEWEQVPAAG
;
A
#
# COMPACT_ATOMS: atom_id res chain seq x y z
N MET A 1 5.24 -22.14 5.72
CA MET A 1 6.31 -23.05 5.23
C MET A 1 7.50 -22.23 4.74
N PRO A 2 8.76 -22.65 4.97
CA PRO A 2 9.92 -21.96 4.43
C PRO A 2 10.02 -22.15 2.91
N ARG A 3 10.52 -21.10 2.23
CA ARG A 3 10.74 -21.01 0.77
C ARG A 3 11.62 -22.17 0.27
N PRO A 4 11.24 -22.92 -0.79
CA PRO A 4 12.15 -23.88 -1.41
C PRO A 4 13.35 -23.14 -2.06
N PRO A 5 14.61 -23.57 -1.84
CA PRO A 5 15.76 -22.95 -2.47
C PRO A 5 15.88 -23.35 -3.95
N GLY A 6 16.26 -22.41 -4.82
CA GLY A 6 16.76 -22.71 -6.17
C GLY A 6 15.82 -22.44 -7.35
N HIS A 7 14.98 -21.41 -7.30
CA HIS A 7 14.16 -21.03 -8.45
C HIS A 7 14.77 -19.82 -9.17
N GLY A 8 15.10 -20.01 -10.45
CA GLY A 8 15.71 -18.97 -11.28
C GLY A 8 14.73 -17.83 -11.60
N PRO A 9 15.23 -16.71 -12.17
CA PRO A 9 14.43 -15.51 -12.43
C PRO A 9 13.12 -15.75 -13.20
N GLY A 10 13.11 -16.70 -14.14
CA GLY A 10 11.90 -17.03 -14.92
C GLY A 10 10.76 -17.62 -14.08
N PHE A 11 11.06 -18.31 -12.97
CA PHE A 11 10.04 -18.80 -12.04
C PHE A 11 9.37 -17.63 -11.32
N GLU A 12 10.14 -16.67 -10.81
CA GLU A 12 9.61 -15.52 -10.08
C GLU A 12 8.77 -14.62 -11.00
N VAL A 13 9.20 -14.40 -12.24
CA VAL A 13 8.40 -13.69 -13.25
C VAL A 13 7.07 -14.40 -13.52
N ARG A 14 7.09 -15.72 -13.68
CA ARG A 14 5.85 -16.50 -13.90
C ARG A 14 4.94 -16.45 -12.68
N ARG A 15 5.52 -16.55 -11.50
CA ARG A 15 4.83 -16.51 -10.21
C ARG A 15 4.19 -15.16 -9.95
N GLN A 16 4.89 -14.07 -10.25
CA GLN A 16 4.36 -12.70 -10.23
C GLN A 16 3.09 -12.58 -11.05
N LYS A 17 3.14 -13.04 -12.31
CA LYS A 17 1.97 -13.05 -13.20
C LYS A 17 0.80 -13.87 -12.65
N ILE A 18 1.08 -15.03 -12.04
CA ILE A 18 0.05 -15.87 -11.41
C ILE A 18 -0.66 -15.11 -10.29
N ILE A 19 0.10 -14.42 -9.44
CA ILE A 19 -0.45 -13.66 -8.31
C ILE A 19 -1.27 -12.47 -8.80
N ASP A 20 -0.80 -11.75 -9.83
CA ASP A 20 -1.55 -10.61 -10.39
C ASP A 20 -2.88 -11.07 -11.02
N ILE A 21 -2.88 -12.18 -11.76
CA ILE A 21 -4.11 -12.79 -12.31
C ILE A 21 -5.04 -13.27 -11.19
N ALA A 22 -4.48 -13.88 -10.14
CA ALA A 22 -5.26 -14.35 -9.01
C ALA A 22 -5.92 -13.21 -8.23
N ALA A 23 -5.21 -12.11 -8.00
CA ALA A 23 -5.76 -10.91 -7.37
C ALA A 23 -6.95 -10.38 -8.16
N SER A 24 -6.83 -10.29 -9.50
CA SER A 24 -7.95 -9.87 -10.35
C SER A 24 -9.14 -10.82 -10.28
N LEU A 25 -8.90 -12.13 -10.31
CA LEU A 25 -9.96 -13.13 -10.22
C LEU A 25 -10.67 -13.09 -8.85
N PHE A 26 -9.92 -12.96 -7.76
CA PHE A 26 -10.46 -12.82 -6.42
C PHE A 26 -11.20 -11.49 -6.23
N ALA A 27 -10.72 -10.38 -6.80
CA ALA A 27 -11.43 -9.11 -6.74
C ALA A 27 -12.81 -9.19 -7.42
N GLN A 28 -12.91 -9.91 -8.54
CA GLN A 28 -14.16 -10.05 -9.30
C GLN A 28 -15.14 -11.06 -8.70
N GLN A 29 -14.65 -12.18 -8.16
CA GLN A 29 -15.49 -13.32 -7.76
C GLN A 29 -15.52 -13.56 -6.25
N GLY A 30 -14.62 -12.92 -5.50
CA GLY A 30 -14.35 -13.19 -4.09
C GLY A 30 -13.37 -14.36 -3.91
N TYR A 31 -12.48 -14.25 -2.91
CA TYR A 31 -11.53 -15.31 -2.57
C TYR A 31 -12.25 -16.64 -2.33
N ALA A 32 -13.25 -16.68 -1.46
CA ALA A 32 -13.90 -17.94 -1.05
C ALA A 32 -14.55 -18.69 -2.23
N ALA A 33 -15.19 -17.98 -3.15
CA ALA A 33 -15.91 -18.56 -4.28
C ALA A 33 -15.01 -19.05 -5.41
N THR A 34 -13.77 -18.56 -5.50
CA THR A 34 -12.84 -18.92 -6.58
C THR A 34 -12.17 -20.27 -6.31
N SER A 35 -12.34 -21.27 -7.16
CA SER A 35 -11.67 -22.57 -6.99
C SER A 35 -10.24 -22.58 -7.57
N ILE A 36 -9.44 -23.57 -7.17
CA ILE A 36 -8.11 -23.82 -7.78
C ILE A 36 -8.23 -24.17 -9.28
N ASN A 37 -9.34 -24.77 -9.69
CA ASN A 37 -9.57 -25.06 -11.11
C ASN A 37 -9.87 -23.77 -11.90
N ASP A 38 -10.57 -22.81 -11.30
CA ASP A 38 -10.81 -21.49 -11.90
C ASP A 38 -9.50 -20.73 -12.07
N LEU A 39 -8.66 -20.72 -11.03
CA LEU A 39 -7.32 -20.16 -11.11
C LEU A 39 -6.48 -20.84 -12.20
N GLY A 40 -6.46 -22.17 -12.24
CA GLY A 40 -5.72 -22.93 -13.25
C GLY A 40 -6.15 -22.56 -14.68
N ARG A 41 -7.46 -22.40 -14.91
CA ARG A 41 -7.99 -21.92 -16.19
C ARG A 41 -7.54 -20.49 -16.50
N ALA A 42 -7.62 -19.59 -15.52
CA ALA A 42 -7.25 -18.18 -15.68
C ALA A 42 -5.75 -18.00 -16.00
N VAL A 43 -4.88 -18.78 -15.36
CA VAL A 43 -3.41 -18.69 -15.57
C VAL A 43 -2.87 -19.63 -16.66
N GLY A 44 -3.73 -20.45 -17.26
CA GLY A 44 -3.36 -21.45 -18.26
C GLY A 44 -2.45 -22.57 -17.73
N LEU A 45 -2.64 -23.00 -16.47
CA LEU A 45 -1.87 -24.06 -15.82
C LEU A 45 -2.77 -25.18 -15.31
N ALA A 46 -2.29 -26.42 -15.44
CA ALA A 46 -2.90 -27.55 -14.76
C ALA A 46 -2.72 -27.43 -13.23
N LYS A 47 -3.64 -28.00 -12.46
CA LYS A 47 -3.68 -27.93 -10.98
C LYS A 47 -2.33 -28.22 -10.30
N GLY A 48 -1.64 -29.28 -10.72
CA GLY A 48 -0.33 -29.65 -10.17
C GLY A 48 0.75 -28.60 -10.45
N ALA A 49 0.79 -28.06 -11.68
CA ALA A 49 1.71 -26.99 -12.06
C ALA A 49 1.39 -25.68 -11.33
N LEU A 50 0.11 -25.36 -11.09
CA LEU A 50 -0.27 -24.19 -10.32
C LEU A 50 0.23 -24.28 -8.86
N TYR A 51 0.01 -25.41 -8.19
CA TYR A 51 0.50 -25.61 -6.82
C TYR A 51 2.01 -25.57 -6.70
N TYR A 52 2.75 -25.93 -7.76
CA TYR A 52 4.20 -25.76 -7.78
C TYR A 52 4.61 -24.28 -7.61
N TYR A 53 3.84 -23.32 -8.14
CA TYR A 53 4.14 -21.89 -7.97
C TYR A 53 3.63 -21.32 -6.65
N ILE A 54 2.43 -21.70 -6.22
CA ILE A 54 1.73 -21.02 -5.12
C ILE A 54 1.73 -21.80 -3.80
N GLY A 55 2.03 -23.10 -3.83
CA GLY A 55 1.91 -24.02 -2.68
C GLY A 55 0.47 -24.32 -2.29
N SER A 56 -0.32 -23.30 -1.95
CA SER A 56 -1.73 -23.40 -1.58
C SER A 56 -2.51 -22.15 -2.01
N LYS A 57 -3.85 -22.22 -1.97
CA LYS A 57 -4.72 -21.05 -2.22
C LYS A 57 -4.58 -20.00 -1.11
N GLU A 58 -4.38 -20.45 0.13
CA GLU A 58 -4.19 -19.57 1.28
C GLU A 58 -2.83 -18.84 1.20
N ASN A 59 -1.75 -19.54 0.84
CA ASN A 59 -0.44 -18.92 0.60
C ASN A 59 -0.52 -17.85 -0.50
N LEU A 60 -1.28 -18.14 -1.56
CA LEU A 60 -1.54 -17.15 -2.63
C LEU A 60 -2.24 -15.90 -2.09
N LEU A 61 -3.21 -16.05 -1.17
CA LEU A 61 -3.85 -14.91 -0.51
C LEU A 61 -2.86 -14.12 0.35
N VAL A 62 -2.03 -14.80 1.15
CA VAL A 62 -0.98 -14.15 1.97
C VAL A 62 -0.04 -13.30 1.11
N GLU A 63 0.31 -13.82 -0.07
CA GLU A 63 1.20 -13.11 -0.97
C GLU A 63 0.56 -11.90 -1.60
N ILE A 64 -0.71 -11.98 -2.02
CA ILE A 64 -1.48 -10.82 -2.48
C ILE A 64 -1.49 -9.73 -1.40
N GLN A 65 -1.73 -10.11 -0.13
CA GLN A 65 -1.75 -9.18 1.00
C GLN A 65 -0.37 -8.55 1.24
N SER A 66 0.68 -9.36 1.17
CA SER A 66 2.07 -8.93 1.38
C SER A 66 2.56 -7.98 0.29
N ARG A 67 2.06 -8.12 -0.94
CA ARG A 67 2.37 -7.20 -2.06
C ARG A 67 1.82 -5.80 -1.87
N VAL A 68 0.80 -5.63 -1.03
CA VAL A 68 0.25 -4.33 -0.69
C VAL A 68 1.01 -3.74 0.49
N MET A 69 1.01 -4.44 1.63
CA MET A 69 1.47 -3.85 2.89
C MET A 69 2.99 -3.87 3.04
N GLY A 70 3.68 -4.88 2.51
CA GLY A 70 5.13 -5.01 2.58
C GLY A 70 5.89 -3.79 2.03
N PRO A 71 5.71 -3.41 0.74
CA PRO A 71 6.42 -2.27 0.17
C PRO A 71 5.95 -0.96 0.77
N LEU A 72 4.64 -0.81 1.03
CA LEU A 72 4.08 0.38 1.65
C LEU A 72 4.69 0.65 3.03
N LEU A 73 4.76 -0.36 3.90
CA LEU A 73 5.32 -0.22 5.24
C LEU A 73 6.84 0.06 5.20
N ALA A 74 7.57 -0.56 4.27
CA ALA A 74 8.98 -0.26 4.07
C ALA A 74 9.21 1.21 3.67
N ARG A 75 8.44 1.69 2.68
CA ARG A 75 8.46 3.09 2.26
C ARG A 75 8.05 4.04 3.39
N ALA A 76 7.04 3.65 4.18
CA ALA A 76 6.54 4.45 5.26
C ALA A 76 7.58 4.66 6.37
N ARG A 77 8.34 3.62 6.71
CA ARG A 77 9.46 3.71 7.65
C ARG A 77 10.54 4.66 7.15
N GLN A 78 10.95 4.52 5.88
CA GLN A 78 11.92 5.43 5.27
C GLN A 78 11.46 6.90 5.31
N ILE A 79 10.17 7.17 5.09
CA ILE A 79 9.59 8.52 5.14
C ILE A 79 9.50 9.02 6.59
N ALA A 80 9.12 8.17 7.54
CA ALA A 80 8.98 8.55 8.95
C ALA A 80 10.33 8.91 9.60
N ASP A 81 11.41 8.24 9.17
CA ASP A 81 12.79 8.43 9.63
C ASP A 81 13.48 9.69 9.03
N LEU A 82 12.79 10.43 8.15
CA LEU A 82 13.33 11.67 7.59
C LEU A 82 13.44 12.75 8.67
N ASP A 83 14.58 13.47 8.67
CA ASP A 83 14.78 14.68 9.47
C ASP A 83 14.08 15.88 8.81
N GLU A 84 12.75 15.82 8.76
CA GLU A 84 11.87 16.80 8.10
C GLU A 84 10.64 17.09 8.97
N GLU A 85 9.96 18.20 8.69
CA GLU A 85 8.72 18.56 9.40
C GLU A 85 7.64 17.46 9.29
N PRO A 86 6.84 17.21 10.35
CA PRO A 86 5.86 16.11 10.36
C PRO A 86 4.78 16.28 9.28
N LEU A 87 4.44 17.52 8.91
CA LEU A 87 3.50 17.81 7.81
C LEU A 87 4.03 17.31 6.47
N LEU A 88 5.33 17.50 6.20
CA LEU A 88 5.95 17.00 4.97
C LEU A 88 5.94 15.47 4.97
N ARG A 89 6.36 14.83 6.07
CA ARG A 89 6.34 13.36 6.18
C ARG A 89 4.93 12.78 5.98
N LEU A 90 3.89 13.37 6.60
CA LEU A 90 2.49 12.97 6.38
C LEU A 90 2.04 13.16 4.93
N ARG A 91 2.47 14.25 4.27
CA ARG A 91 2.16 14.53 2.87
C ARG A 91 2.80 13.51 1.92
N LEU A 92 4.05 13.13 2.17
CA LEU A 92 4.76 12.09 1.41
C LEU A 92 4.13 10.70 1.64
N LEU A 93 3.76 10.37 2.89
CA LEU A 93 3.05 9.13 3.21
C LEU A 93 1.69 9.04 2.53
N SER A 94 0.95 10.14 2.49
CA SER A 94 -0.33 10.24 1.78
C SER A 94 -0.18 9.88 0.29
N GLU A 95 0.80 10.48 -0.39
CA GLU A 95 1.05 10.22 -1.81
C GLU A 95 1.54 8.80 -2.06
N SER A 96 2.40 8.28 -1.17
CA SER A 96 2.88 6.90 -1.21
C SER A 96 1.74 5.89 -1.05
N LEU A 97 0.81 6.11 -0.12
CA LEU A 97 -0.36 5.28 0.10
C LEU A 97 -1.31 5.32 -1.10
N LEU A 98 -1.59 6.50 -1.65
CA LEU A 98 -2.42 6.60 -2.84
C LEU A 98 -1.75 5.98 -4.06
N THR A 99 -0.43 6.11 -4.21
CA THR A 99 0.31 5.51 -5.33
C THR A 99 0.13 3.99 -5.37
N ILE A 100 0.30 3.29 -4.24
CA ILE A 100 0.06 1.84 -4.22
C ILE A 100 -1.42 1.49 -4.46
N ILE A 101 -2.37 2.33 -4.00
CA ILE A 101 -3.79 2.13 -4.26
C ILE A 101 -4.09 2.16 -5.77
N PHE A 102 -3.62 3.19 -6.47
CA PHE A 102 -3.82 3.34 -7.91
C PHE A 102 -3.15 2.23 -8.71
N ARG A 103 -1.95 1.81 -8.32
CA ARG A 103 -1.18 0.78 -9.02
C ARG A 103 -1.78 -0.61 -8.88
N ARG A 104 -2.48 -0.90 -7.77
CA ARG A 104 -2.89 -2.26 -7.41
C ARG A 104 -4.35 -2.39 -6.97
N LEU A 105 -5.29 -1.73 -7.65
CA LEU A 105 -6.71 -1.75 -7.28
C LEU A 105 -7.27 -3.15 -6.97
N ASP A 106 -7.00 -4.16 -7.81
CA ASP A 106 -7.44 -5.53 -7.56
C ASP A 106 -6.82 -6.14 -6.30
N HIS A 107 -5.53 -5.88 -6.03
CA HIS A 107 -4.90 -6.37 -4.81
C HIS A 107 -5.45 -5.66 -3.58
N ILE A 108 -5.70 -4.34 -3.66
CA ILE A 108 -6.30 -3.55 -2.58
C ILE A 108 -7.72 -4.03 -2.30
N TRP A 109 -8.49 -4.36 -3.33
CA TRP A 109 -9.81 -4.93 -3.15
C TRP A 109 -9.76 -6.23 -2.34
N VAL A 110 -8.89 -7.16 -2.73
CA VAL A 110 -8.69 -8.43 -2.00
C VAL A 110 -8.13 -8.15 -0.59
N TYR A 111 -7.24 -7.17 -0.45
CA TYR A 111 -6.66 -6.73 0.81
C TYR A 111 -7.74 -6.30 1.81
N GLU A 112 -8.70 -5.48 1.38
CA GLU A 112 -9.75 -4.95 2.23
C GLU A 112 -10.87 -5.95 2.53
N HIS A 113 -11.23 -6.82 1.58
CA HIS A 113 -12.40 -7.69 1.71
C HIS A 113 -12.09 -9.11 2.19
N ASP A 114 -10.98 -9.69 1.76
CA ASP A 114 -10.74 -11.12 1.90
C ASP A 114 -9.71 -11.48 2.99
N TYR A 115 -9.06 -10.50 3.63
CA TYR A 115 -8.03 -10.76 4.64
C TYR A 115 -8.50 -11.60 5.83
N ARG A 116 -9.81 -11.55 6.16
CA ARG A 116 -10.43 -12.37 7.21
C ARG A 116 -10.48 -13.86 6.87
N SER A 117 -10.18 -14.23 5.63
CA SER A 117 -10.02 -15.61 5.19
C SER A 117 -8.65 -16.18 5.57
N LEU A 118 -7.70 -15.34 5.98
CA LEU A 118 -6.46 -15.79 6.62
C LEU A 118 -6.74 -16.25 8.05
N SER A 119 -5.93 -17.19 8.52
CA SER A 119 -6.01 -17.71 9.88
C SER A 119 -4.63 -17.75 10.53
N GLY A 120 -4.56 -18.10 11.81
CA GLY A 120 -3.31 -18.39 12.51
C GLY A 120 -2.27 -17.26 12.48
N ASP A 121 -1.02 -17.63 12.19
CA ASP A 121 0.13 -16.74 12.21
C ASP A 121 0.10 -15.75 11.05
N GLU A 122 -0.43 -16.15 9.89
CA GLU A 122 -0.54 -15.33 8.70
C GLU A 122 -1.44 -14.09 8.94
N LEU A 123 -2.61 -14.29 9.55
CA LEU A 123 -3.49 -13.19 9.93
C LEU A 123 -2.83 -12.29 10.98
N LYS A 124 -2.14 -12.88 11.96
CA LYS A 124 -1.44 -12.12 13.01
C LYS A 124 -0.34 -11.24 12.42
N THR A 125 0.45 -11.76 11.49
CA THR A 125 1.49 -10.98 10.79
C THR A 125 0.88 -9.81 10.02
N LEU A 126 -0.20 -10.04 9.27
CA LEU A 126 -0.87 -8.98 8.51
C LEU A 126 -1.42 -7.88 9.42
N LEU A 127 -2.10 -8.25 10.52
CA LEU A 127 -2.64 -7.30 11.48
C LEU A 127 -1.52 -6.53 12.21
N GLY A 128 -0.39 -7.18 12.49
CA GLY A 128 0.79 -6.51 13.03
C GLY A 128 1.33 -5.45 12.07
N GLN A 129 1.48 -5.76 10.78
CA GLN A 129 1.92 -4.79 9.78
C GLN A 129 0.94 -3.61 9.62
N ARG A 130 -0.38 -3.85 9.73
CA ARG A 130 -1.39 -2.78 9.78
C ARG A 130 -1.18 -1.87 11.00
N SER A 131 -0.99 -2.47 12.17
CA SER A 131 -0.71 -1.74 13.41
C SER A 131 0.55 -0.88 13.28
N ASP A 132 1.64 -1.45 12.78
CA ASP A 132 2.90 -0.72 12.57
C ASP A 132 2.69 0.50 11.66
N PHE A 133 1.95 0.36 10.56
CA PHE A 133 1.66 1.47 9.66
C PHE A 133 0.78 2.55 10.31
N GLU A 134 -0.25 2.13 11.05
CA GLU A 134 -1.12 3.02 11.83
C GLU A 134 -0.32 3.80 12.90
N GLU A 135 0.61 3.13 13.57
CA GLU A 135 1.46 3.72 14.61
C GLU A 135 2.39 4.79 14.03
N LEU A 136 2.98 4.57 12.85
CA LEU A 136 3.80 5.59 12.17
C LEU A 136 2.99 6.86 11.90
N ILE A 137 1.78 6.73 11.36
CA ILE A 137 0.89 7.88 11.08
C ILE A 137 0.48 8.55 12.39
N SER A 138 0.10 7.76 13.40
CA SER A 138 -0.29 8.29 14.71
C SER A 138 0.85 9.05 15.39
N GLY A 139 2.09 8.59 15.23
CA GLY A 139 3.29 9.25 15.75
C GLY A 139 3.48 10.62 15.11
N LEU A 140 3.45 10.70 13.78
CA LEU A 140 3.61 11.97 13.05
C LEU A 140 2.48 12.97 13.33
N LEU A 141 1.24 12.50 13.47
CA LEU A 141 0.12 13.34 13.87
C LEU A 141 0.29 13.89 15.29
N SER A 142 0.80 13.07 16.21
CA SER A 142 1.09 13.49 17.59
C SER A 142 2.23 14.51 17.63
N GLU A 143 3.30 14.27 16.88
CA GLU A 143 4.44 15.18 16.74
C GLU A 143 3.99 16.57 16.24
N ALA A 144 3.15 16.61 15.20
CA ALA A 144 2.59 17.87 14.69
C ALA A 144 1.72 18.61 15.71
N MET A 145 1.03 17.88 16.60
CA MET A 145 0.27 18.47 17.71
C MET A 145 1.21 19.02 18.79
N GLU A 146 2.25 18.28 19.16
CA GLU A 146 3.26 18.68 20.16
C GLU A 146 4.02 19.95 19.71
N GLN A 147 4.32 20.07 18.43
CA GLN A 147 4.91 21.27 17.82
C GLN A 147 3.92 22.44 17.69
N GLY A 148 2.65 22.24 18.04
CA GLY A 148 1.59 23.26 17.94
C GLY A 148 1.16 23.60 16.51
N VAL A 149 1.60 22.81 15.51
CA VAL A 149 1.21 22.98 14.11
C VAL A 149 -0.23 22.50 13.91
N PHE A 150 -0.62 21.41 14.57
CA PHE A 150 -2.01 20.99 14.68
C PHE A 150 -2.58 21.30 16.07
N ARG A 151 -3.90 21.47 16.12
CA ARG A 151 -4.64 21.61 17.37
C ARG A 151 -4.59 20.31 18.17
N GLN A 152 -4.59 20.44 19.50
CA GLN A 152 -4.67 19.30 20.39
C GLN A 152 -6.01 18.55 20.22
N THR A 153 -5.93 17.25 19.93
CA THR A 153 -7.09 16.35 19.79
C THR A 153 -6.68 14.91 20.04
N SER A 154 -7.57 13.93 19.81
CA SER A 154 -7.26 12.52 19.93
C SER A 154 -6.39 12.06 18.73
N PRO A 155 -5.14 11.60 18.94
CA PRO A 155 -4.30 11.09 17.86
C PRO A 155 -4.97 9.92 17.13
N ARG A 156 -5.58 8.99 17.89
CA ARG A 156 -6.33 7.86 17.32
C ARG A 156 -7.43 8.31 16.35
N LEU A 157 -8.23 9.31 16.72
CA LEU A 157 -9.29 9.81 15.85
C LEU A 157 -8.71 10.52 14.61
N ALA A 158 -7.60 11.24 14.75
CA ALA A 158 -6.91 11.86 13.62
C ALA A 158 -6.35 10.82 12.65
N THR A 159 -5.75 9.73 13.15
CA THR A 159 -5.27 8.61 12.34
C THR A 159 -6.41 7.94 11.57
N LEU A 160 -7.54 7.68 12.22
CA LEU A 160 -8.72 7.12 11.55
C LEU A 160 -9.26 8.05 10.45
N GLN A 161 -9.32 9.36 10.69
CA GLN A 161 -9.74 10.32 9.66
C GLN A 161 -8.79 10.33 8.47
N PHE A 162 -7.47 10.32 8.73
CA PHE A 162 -6.46 10.25 7.69
C PHE A 162 -6.63 8.97 6.87
N LEU A 163 -6.59 7.80 7.51
CA LEU A 163 -6.66 6.51 6.81
C LEU A 163 -7.99 6.29 6.10
N ASN A 164 -9.13 6.65 6.70
CA ASN A 164 -10.44 6.44 6.07
C ASN A 164 -10.56 7.20 4.75
N LEU A 165 -10.03 8.43 4.69
CA LEU A 165 -10.07 9.25 3.48
C LEU A 165 -9.24 8.61 2.35
N HIS A 166 -8.11 7.98 2.66
CA HIS A 166 -7.24 7.34 1.68
C HIS A 166 -7.76 5.95 1.30
N ASN A 167 -8.07 5.12 2.29
CA ASN A 167 -8.38 3.70 2.11
C ASN A 167 -9.69 3.47 1.34
N HIS A 168 -10.62 4.42 1.26
CA HIS A 168 -11.84 4.24 0.45
C HIS A 168 -11.65 4.63 -1.02
N THR A 169 -10.49 5.17 -1.41
CA THR A 169 -10.23 5.66 -2.77
C THR A 169 -10.38 4.57 -3.83
N TYR A 170 -9.98 3.33 -3.51
CA TYR A 170 -10.03 2.21 -4.47
C TYR A 170 -11.45 1.89 -4.97
N GLN A 171 -12.50 2.31 -4.25
CA GLN A 171 -13.88 1.96 -4.56
C GLN A 171 -14.46 2.73 -5.75
N TRP A 172 -13.93 3.92 -6.04
CA TRP A 172 -14.50 4.82 -7.05
C TRP A 172 -13.46 5.38 -8.03
N VAL A 173 -12.17 5.28 -7.72
CA VAL A 173 -11.12 5.75 -8.60
C VAL A 173 -10.98 4.84 -9.83
N ARG A 174 -10.55 5.43 -10.94
CA ARG A 174 -10.25 4.72 -12.19
C ARG A 174 -8.85 5.14 -12.65
N PRO A 175 -7.96 4.20 -13.05
CA PRO A 175 -6.62 4.54 -13.49
C PRO A 175 -6.60 5.51 -14.69
N GLU A 176 -7.55 5.40 -15.61
CA GLU A 176 -7.72 6.28 -16.77
C GLU A 176 -8.65 7.49 -16.46
N GLY A 177 -8.92 7.73 -15.19
CA GLY A 177 -9.75 8.83 -14.71
C GLY A 177 -9.05 10.17 -14.76
N GLN A 178 -9.77 11.20 -14.30
CA GLN A 178 -9.27 12.58 -14.27
C GLN A 178 -8.34 12.89 -13.07
N TRP A 179 -8.18 11.95 -12.13
CA TRP A 179 -7.44 12.15 -10.90
C TRP A 179 -6.33 11.12 -10.77
N ASP A 180 -5.19 11.54 -10.24
CA ASP A 180 -4.04 10.69 -9.92
C ASP A 180 -3.68 10.77 -8.43
N ALA A 181 -2.71 9.95 -8.01
CA ALA A 181 -2.28 9.89 -6.61
C ALA A 181 -1.70 11.22 -6.09
N PRO A 182 -0.80 11.93 -6.82
CA PRO A 182 -0.30 13.24 -6.37
C PRO A 182 -1.42 14.27 -6.18
N PHE A 183 -2.37 14.36 -7.12
CA PHE A 183 -3.49 15.28 -7.02
C PHE A 183 -4.37 14.99 -5.80
N LEU A 184 -4.81 13.74 -5.64
CA LEU A 184 -5.68 13.37 -4.51
C LEU A 184 -4.96 13.52 -3.17
N SER A 185 -3.68 13.20 -3.11
CA SER A 185 -2.88 13.40 -1.89
C SER A 185 -2.84 14.86 -1.48
N ARG A 186 -2.57 15.77 -2.42
CA ARG A 186 -2.62 17.22 -2.17
C ARG A 186 -3.97 17.65 -1.61
N GLU A 187 -5.07 17.27 -2.27
CA GLU A 187 -6.41 17.70 -1.87
C GLU A 187 -6.83 17.11 -0.50
N TYR A 188 -6.46 15.86 -0.22
CA TYR A 188 -6.74 15.20 1.05
C TYR A 188 -5.94 15.81 2.19
N CYS A 189 -4.63 16.00 2.01
CA CYS A 189 -3.79 16.67 3.00
C CYS A 189 -4.24 18.11 3.23
N ALA A 190 -4.57 18.87 2.17
CA ALA A 190 -5.09 20.22 2.31
C ALA A 190 -6.40 20.28 3.11
N THR A 191 -7.28 19.29 2.95
CA THR A 191 -8.53 19.18 3.73
C THR A 191 -8.26 18.81 5.18
N LEU A 192 -7.47 17.74 5.40
CA LEU A 192 -7.18 17.20 6.73
C LEU A 192 -6.35 18.18 7.57
N PHE A 193 -5.30 18.76 7.01
CA PHE A 193 -4.40 19.66 7.72
C PHE A 193 -5.15 20.94 8.15
N ARG A 194 -6.02 21.51 7.31
CA ARG A 194 -6.92 22.61 7.72
C ARG A 194 -7.86 22.18 8.83
N GLY A 195 -8.48 21.01 8.72
CA GLY A 195 -9.38 20.46 9.76
C GLY A 195 -8.69 20.18 11.10
N PHE A 196 -7.39 19.87 11.05
CA PHE A 196 -6.51 19.74 12.21
C PHE A 196 -5.95 21.07 12.69
N GLY A 197 -6.25 22.20 12.04
CA GLY A 197 -5.88 23.53 12.50
C GLY A 197 -4.48 24.00 12.07
N ALA A 198 -3.92 23.41 11.01
CA ALA A 198 -2.70 23.93 10.39
C ALA A 198 -2.86 25.40 9.99
N PRO A 199 -1.85 26.25 10.18
CA PRO A 199 -1.94 27.64 9.77
C PRO A 199 -1.99 27.74 8.23
N ASP A 200 -2.67 28.76 7.70
CA ASP A 200 -2.93 28.88 6.25
C ASP A 200 -1.65 28.87 5.39
N HIS A 201 -0.55 29.41 5.93
CA HIS A 201 0.75 29.45 5.25
C HIS A 201 1.47 28.09 5.20
N ALA A 202 1.06 27.10 6.01
CA ALA A 202 1.70 25.79 6.04
C ALA A 202 1.41 24.97 4.77
N LEU A 203 0.23 25.16 4.14
CA LEU A 203 -0.17 24.33 3.00
C LEU A 203 0.63 24.64 1.72
N PRO A 204 0.79 25.90 1.29
CA PRO A 204 1.65 26.17 0.14
C PRO A 204 3.09 25.72 0.40
N ARG A 205 3.58 25.93 1.63
CA ARG A 205 4.93 25.53 2.03
C ARG A 205 5.14 24.02 1.96
N VAL A 206 4.21 23.20 2.47
CA VAL A 206 4.37 21.74 2.44
C VAL A 206 4.34 21.19 1.02
N GLU A 207 3.56 21.79 0.12
CA GLU A 207 3.56 21.40 -1.29
C GLU A 207 4.87 21.78 -1.99
N ASP A 208 5.39 22.99 -1.76
CA ASP A 208 6.70 23.40 -2.29
C ASP A 208 7.82 22.46 -1.78
N GLN A 209 7.76 22.09 -0.50
CA GLN A 209 8.67 21.12 0.12
C GLN A 209 8.53 19.73 -0.49
N ALA A 210 7.32 19.25 -0.77
CA ALA A 210 7.08 17.94 -1.38
C ALA A 210 7.62 17.87 -2.82
N GLU A 211 7.45 18.93 -3.61
CA GLU A 211 8.03 19.01 -4.96
C GLU A 211 9.55 19.13 -4.94
N ALA A 212 10.11 19.91 -4.00
CA ALA A 212 11.55 19.98 -3.79
C ALA A 212 12.13 18.62 -3.39
N PHE A 213 11.48 17.93 -2.45
CA PHE A 213 11.86 16.59 -1.99
C PHE A 213 11.96 15.60 -3.15
N LYS A 214 10.92 15.51 -3.99
CA LYS A 214 10.90 14.60 -5.15
C LYS A 214 12.02 14.90 -6.15
N ARG A 215 12.36 16.18 -6.35
CA ARG A 215 13.45 16.60 -7.25
C ARG A 215 14.84 16.32 -6.66
N GLU A 216 15.03 16.53 -5.36
CA GLU A 216 16.33 16.49 -4.70
C GLU A 216 16.70 15.09 -4.19
N ARG A 217 15.69 14.24 -3.94
CA ARG A 217 15.88 12.86 -3.47
C ARG A 217 15.24 11.83 -4.41
N PRO A 218 15.66 11.75 -5.69
CA PRO A 218 15.12 10.75 -6.62
C PRO A 218 15.39 9.30 -6.19
N GLY A 219 16.36 9.09 -5.29
CA GLY A 219 16.64 7.78 -4.68
C GLY A 219 15.62 7.33 -3.63
N LEU A 220 14.67 8.20 -3.22
CA LEU A 220 13.53 7.84 -2.37
C LEU A 220 12.20 8.13 -3.08
N PRO A 221 11.85 7.37 -4.13
CA PRO A 221 10.57 7.55 -4.84
C PRO A 221 9.38 7.34 -3.90
N LEU A 222 8.26 8.02 -4.17
CA LEU A 222 7.04 7.82 -3.37
C LEU A 222 6.26 6.59 -3.82
N ASP A 223 6.58 6.02 -4.98
CA ASP A 223 6.09 4.70 -5.37
C ASP A 223 6.73 3.62 -4.47
N PRO A 224 5.95 2.93 -3.62
CA PRO A 224 6.49 1.91 -2.73
C PRO A 224 7.18 0.75 -3.47
N GLU A 225 6.84 0.53 -4.74
CA GLU A 225 7.34 -0.59 -5.54
C GLU A 225 8.53 -0.24 -6.43
N ALA A 226 8.97 1.01 -6.48
CA ALA A 226 10.04 1.43 -7.38
C ALA A 226 11.37 0.67 -7.16
N GLU A 227 11.64 0.20 -5.93
CA GLU A 227 12.80 -0.65 -5.62
C GLU A 227 12.60 -2.11 -6.10
N TRP A 228 11.36 -2.55 -6.28
CA TRP A 228 11.01 -3.90 -6.70
C TRP A 228 10.87 -4.06 -8.22
N GLU A 229 10.65 -2.97 -8.95
CA GLU A 229 10.65 -2.94 -10.41
C GLU A 229 12.05 -3.02 -11.03
N GLN A 230 13.11 -2.75 -10.26
CA GLN A 230 14.50 -2.79 -10.73
C GLN A 230 15.08 -4.22 -10.85
N VAL A 231 14.33 -5.25 -10.47
CA VAL A 231 14.74 -6.65 -10.74
C VAL A 231 14.46 -6.96 -12.21
N PRO A 232 15.48 -7.15 -13.06
CA PRO A 232 15.25 -7.35 -14.49
C PRO A 232 14.36 -8.57 -14.71
N ALA A 233 13.35 -8.44 -15.56
CA ALA A 233 12.75 -9.61 -16.20
C ALA A 233 13.87 -10.30 -16.97
N ALA A 234 14.45 -11.37 -16.40
CA ALA A 234 15.42 -12.16 -17.13
C ALA A 234 14.72 -12.69 -18.38
N GLY A 235 15.28 -12.31 -19.53
CA GLY A 235 14.83 -12.74 -20.86
C GLY A 235 14.97 -14.24 -21.08
#